data_AF-A0A6M0S029-F1
#
_entry.id   AF-A0A6M0S029-F1
#
_cell.length_a   1.000
_cell.length_b   1.000
_cell.length_c   1.000
_cell.angle_alpha   90.00
_cell.angle_beta   90.00
_cell.angle_gamma   90.00
#
_symmetry.space_group_name_H-M   'P 1'
#
loop_
_entity.id
_entity.type
_entity.pdbx_description
1 polymer ?
#
loop_
_entity_poly.entity_id
_entity_poly.type
_entity_poly.pdbx_seq_one_letter_code
_entity_poly.pdbx_strand_id
1 'polypeptide(L)' 'MQDVLVIGSGPAGLAIAAALGTQNLKVHGRAPTGPSIPWSTTFPGQRPLSGVEGDADKSGK' A
#
# COMPACT_ATOMS: atom_id res chain seq x y z
N MET A 1 -9.88 20.28 18.40
CA MET A 1 -8.71 20.83 17.70
C MET A 1 -7.64 19.77 17.67
N GLN A 2 -6.99 19.59 16.52
CA GLN A 2 -6.01 18.54 16.27
C GLN A 2 -4.68 19.20 15.91
N ASP A 3 -3.60 18.68 16.46
CA ASP A 3 -2.28 19.30 16.40
C ASP A 3 -1.56 18.92 15.09
N VAL A 4 -1.85 17.71 14.57
CA VAL A 4 -1.24 17.21 13.34
C VAL A 4 -2.28 16.49 12.48
N LEU A 5 -2.25 16.75 11.18
CA LEU A 5 -3.01 16.03 10.16
C LEU A 5 -2.06 15.17 9.33
N VAL A 6 -2.26 13.86 9.34
CA VAL A 6 -1.52 12.90 8.50
C VAL A 6 -2.37 12.53 7.30
N ILE A 7 -1.85 12.78 6.09
CA ILE A 7 -2.50 12.41 4.84
C ILE A 7 -1.95 11.07 4.35
N GLY A 8 -2.82 10.06 4.28
CA GLY A 8 -2.47 8.70 3.87
C GLY A 8 -2.47 7.70 5.03
N SER A 9 -2.97 6.49 4.76
CA SER A 9 -3.15 5.39 5.71
C SER A 9 -2.21 4.21 5.44
N GLY A 10 -1.17 4.43 4.64
CA GLY A 10 -0.11 3.46 4.36
C GLY A 10 0.87 3.27 5.53
N PRO A 11 1.90 2.43 5.34
CA PRO A 11 2.88 2.13 6.40
C PRO A 11 3.60 3.38 6.91
N ALA A 12 3.94 4.30 6.00
CA ALA A 12 4.58 5.57 6.37
C ALA A 12 3.65 6.48 7.17
N GLY A 13 2.39 6.65 6.74
CA GLY A 13 1.40 7.48 7.44
C GLY A 13 1.09 6.92 8.83
N LEU A 14 0.98 5.60 8.96
CA LEU A 14 0.74 4.93 10.23
C LEU A 14 1.94 5.05 11.18
N ALA A 15 3.17 4.88 10.68
CA ALA A 15 4.38 5.05 11.47
C ALA A 15 4.52 6.48 12.03
N ILE A 16 4.24 7.49 11.20
CA ILE A 16 4.24 8.90 11.61
C ILE A 16 3.16 9.15 12.67
N ALA A 17 1.93 8.66 12.43
CA ALA A 17 0.83 8.84 13.37
C ALA A 17 1.11 8.17 14.72
N ALA A 18 1.72 6.98 14.72
CA ALA A 18 2.12 6.28 15.93
C ALA A 18 3.19 7.06 16.72
N ALA A 19 4.26 7.50 16.05
CA ALA A 19 5.33 8.26 16.69
C ALA A 19 4.81 9.56 17.32
N LEU A 20 3.97 10.31 16.61
CA LEU A 20 3.37 11.55 17.12
C LEU A 20 2.38 11.27 18.28
N GLY A 21 1.65 10.16 18.21
CA GLY A 21 0.79 9.71 19.31
C GLY A 21 1.59 9.41 20.59
N THR A 22 2.80 8.85 20.48
CA THR A 22 3.67 8.65 21.66
C THR A 22 4.13 9.96 22.30
N GLN A 23 4.16 11.05 21.54
CA GLN A 23 4.47 12.39 22.05
C GLN A 23 3.25 13.12 22.62
N ASN A 24 2.12 12.41 22.81
CA ASN A 24 0.87 12.95 23.35
C ASN A 24 0.24 14.06 22.47
N LEU A 25 0.51 14.03 21.16
CA LEU A 25 -0.10 14.93 20.18
C LEU A 25 -1.44 14.38 19.69
N LYS A 26 -2.40 15.26 19.44
CA LYS A 26 -3.69 14.87 18.84
C LYS A 26 -3.54 14.73 17.34
N VAL A 27 -3.25 13.52 16.89
CA VAL A 27 -3.08 13.18 15.47
C VAL A 27 -4.42 12.81 14.84
N HIS A 28 -4.70 13.39 13.68
CA HIS A 28 -5.81 12.98 12.83
C HIS A 28 -5.30 12.40 11.52
N GLY A 29 -5.69 11.16 11.22
CA GLY A 29 -5.38 10.51 9.95
C GLY A 29 -6.50 10.74 8.95
N ARG A 30 -6.18 11.15 7.72
CA ARG A 30 -7.13 11.23 6.61
C ARG A 30 -6.57 10.49 5.40
N ALA A 31 -7.33 9.52 4.89
CA ALA A 31 -6.95 8.76 3.72
C ALA A 31 -8.19 8.35 2.91
N PRO A 32 -8.05 8.09 1.60
CA PRO A 32 -9.15 7.58 0.77
C PRO A 32 -9.64 6.20 1.21
N THR A 33 -8.73 5.38 1.71
CA THR A 33 -8.95 4.01 2.16
C THR A 33 -8.47 3.87 3.61
N GLY A 34 -9.16 3.06 4.42
CA GLY A 34 -8.76 2.83 5.81
C GLY A 34 -7.44 2.05 5.94
N PRO A 35 -6.75 2.13 7.09
CA PRO A 35 -5.48 1.43 7.33
C PRO A 35 -5.64 -0.10 7.38
N SER A 36 -6.87 -0.60 7.55
CA SER A 36 -7.19 -2.04 7.55
C SER A 36 -7.22 -2.64 6.14
N ILE A 37 -7.20 -1.81 5.09
CA ILE A 37 -7.14 -2.29 3.70
C ILE A 37 -5.69 -2.68 3.42
N PRO A 38 -5.43 -3.87 2.84
CA PRO A 38 -4.08 -4.28 2.45
C PRO A 38 -3.39 -3.19 1.66
N TRP A 39 -2.22 -2.76 2.12
CA TRP A 39 -1.46 -1.74 1.42
C TRP A 39 -0.99 -2.29 0.09
N SER A 40 -1.27 -1.55 -0.98
CA SER A 40 -0.69 -1.84 -2.29
C SER A 40 0.83 -1.87 -2.13
N THR A 41 1.42 -3.00 -2.44
CA THR A 41 2.85 -3.25 -2.26
C THR A 41 3.64 -2.26 -3.11
N THR A 42 4.57 -1.52 -2.49
CA THR A 42 5.51 -0.61 -3.17
C THR A 42 6.38 -1.35 -4.20
N PHE A 43 6.51 -2.68 -4.04
CA PHE A 43 7.01 -3.61 -5.04
C PHE A 43 5.87 -4.52 -5.51
N PRO A 44 5.23 -4.29 -6.68
CA PRO A 44 4.44 -5.31 -7.35
C PRO A 44 5.40 -6.41 -7.88
N GLY A 45 6.00 -7.16 -6.96
CA GLY A 45 7.14 -8.04 -7.19
C GLY A 45 6.84 -9.53 -7.05
N GLN A 46 5.57 -9.90 -7.02
CA GLN A 46 5.15 -11.28 -7.26
C GLN A 46 3.96 -11.23 -8.22
N ARG A 47 4.23 -10.91 -9.49
CA ARG A 47 3.47 -11.55 -10.55
C ARG A 47 3.56 -13.05 -10.25
N PRO A 48 2.46 -13.82 -10.21
CA PRO A 48 2.59 -15.23 -10.48
C PRO A 48 3.29 -15.32 -11.84
N LEU A 49 4.40 -16.06 -11.91
CA LEU A 49 4.93 -16.51 -13.20
C LEU A 49 3.95 -17.55 -13.76
N SER A 50 2.72 -17.14 -14.09
CA SER A 50 1.77 -17.96 -14.83
C SER A 50 1.72 -17.41 -16.25
N GLY A 51 2.41 -18.08 -17.16
CA GLY A 51 2.26 -17.85 -18.61
C GLY A 51 3.53 -17.42 -19.34
N VAL A 52 4.60 -18.20 -19.24
CA VAL A 52 5.53 -18.38 -20.38
C VAL A 52 5.40 -19.82 -20.88
N GLU A 53 4.19 -20.22 -21.24
CA GLU A 53 3.98 -21.42 -22.05
C GLU A 53 3.90 -20.97 -23.50
N GLY A 54 4.78 -21.56 -24.31
CA GLY A 54 5.11 -21.11 -25.65
C GLY A 54 3.90 -20.94 -26.56
N ASP A 55 3.88 -19.81 -27.24
CA ASP A 55 3.22 -19.66 -28.54
C ASP A 55 4.03 -20.53 -29.53
N ALA A 56 3.74 -21.83 -29.48
CA ALA A 56 4.20 -22.76 -30.48
C ALA A 56 3.48 -22.40 -31.78
N ASP A 57 4.23 -21.77 -32.68
CA ASP A 57 4.00 -21.81 -34.11
C ASP A 57 3.47 -23.19 -34.50
N LYS A 58 2.19 -23.25 -34.87
CA LYS A 58 1.69 -24.23 -35.82
C LYS A 58 1.17 -23.49 -37.03
N SER A 59 2.13 -22.97 -37.77
CA SER A 59 2.04 -23.01 -39.22
C SER A 59 2.02 -24.48 -39.67
N GLY A 60 1.00 -24.90 -40.42
CA GLY A 60 1.13 -26.08 -41.28
C GLY A 60 -0.06 -27.04 -41.37
N LYS A 61 -0.73 -26.94 -42.53
CA LYS A 61 -1.65 -27.87 -43.22
C LYS A 61 -3.09 -27.95 -42.76
#